data_AF-D1YJE0-F1
#
_entry.id   AF-D1YJE0-F1
#
_cell.length_a   1.000
_cell.length_b   1.000
_cell.length_c   1.000
_cell.angle_alpha   90.00
_cell.angle_beta   90.00
_cell.angle_gamma   90.00
#
_symmetry.space_group_name_H-M   'P 1'
#
loop_
_entity.id
_entity.type
_entity.pdbx_description
1 polymer ?
#
loop_
_entity_poly.entity_id
_entity_poly.type
_entity_poly.pdbx_seq_one_letter_code
_entity_poly.pdbx_strand_id
1 'polypeptide(L)'
;MDYQLKNNFLTVTLSDHSAEIQSVKDVNSGREYIWQADPKIWGRHAPVLFPVVGRLKGDQYTYDGKTYHMGQHGFARDSQFTVEEQDDKHIIFLLTSNEDTKKCIHLILS
;
A
#
# COMPACT_ATOMS: atom_id res chain seq x y z
N MET A 1 -6.95 4.63 9.11
CA MET A 1 -6.69 5.97 9.66
C MET A 1 -5.74 6.70 8.73
N ASP A 2 -5.91 8.01 8.60
CA ASP A 2 -4.99 8.85 7.83
C ASP A 2 -3.98 9.54 8.75
N TYR A 3 -2.75 9.66 8.26
CA TYR A 3 -1.58 10.22 8.95
C TYR A 3 -1.01 11.36 8.12
N GLN A 4 -0.48 12.39 8.79
CA GLN A 4 0.09 13.55 8.11
C GLN A 4 1.55 13.77 8.51
N LEU A 5 2.41 13.91 7.50
CA LEU A 5 3.77 14.42 7.64
C LEU A 5 3.83 15.84 7.09
N LYS A 6 4.53 16.74 7.78
CA LYS A 6 4.59 18.15 7.41
C LYS A 6 6.00 18.72 7.51
N ASN A 7 6.35 19.55 6.54
CA ASN A 7 7.50 20.44 6.63
C ASN A 7 7.17 21.79 5.98
N ASN A 8 8.17 22.65 5.83
CA ASN A 8 7.99 24.01 5.28
C ASN A 8 7.60 24.03 3.78
N PHE A 9 7.62 22.88 3.10
CA PHE A 9 7.39 22.77 1.66
C PHE A 9 6.16 21.93 1.35
N LEU A 10 5.97 20.81 2.04
CA LEU A 10 4.97 19.81 1.72
C LEU A 10 4.15 19.39 2.94
N THR A 11 2.88 19.10 2.68
CA THR A 11 2.04 18.24 3.53
C THR A 11 1.79 16.94 2.80
N VAL A 12 2.10 15.80 3.42
CA VAL A 12 1.86 14.47 2.88
C VAL A 12 0.82 13.76 3.74
N THR A 13 -0.23 13.23 3.12
CA THR A 13 -1.24 12.40 3.80
C THR A 13 -1.09 10.96 3.35
N LEU A 14 -0.99 10.02 4.30
CA LEU A 14 -0.90 8.59 4.07
C LEU A 14 -2.01 7.86 4.81
N SER A 15 -2.44 6.69 4.31
CA SER A 15 -3.40 5.83 5.00
C SER A 15 -2.71 4.57 5.52
N ASP A 16 -3.03 4.16 6.76
CA ASP A 16 -2.61 2.84 7.28
C ASP A 16 -3.29 1.67 6.53
N HIS A 17 -4.40 1.93 5.86
CA HIS A 17 -4.94 1.02 4.87
C HIS A 17 -4.03 1.11 3.65
N SER A 18 -3.38 0.01 3.29
CA SER A 18 -2.42 -0.11 2.18
C SER A 18 -1.08 0.61 2.30
N ALA A 19 -0.81 1.35 3.38
CA ALA A 19 0.36 2.24 3.50
C ALA A 19 0.47 3.22 2.30
N GLU A 20 -0.68 3.62 1.74
CA GLU A 20 -0.76 4.38 0.49
C GLU A 20 -0.72 5.89 0.75
N ILE A 21 0.11 6.59 -0.02
CA ILE A 21 0.08 8.05 -0.10
C ILE A 21 -1.22 8.49 -0.78
N GLN A 22 -2.06 9.22 -0.05
CA GLN A 22 -3.34 9.77 -0.55
C GLN A 22 -3.16 11.19 -1.14
N SER A 23 -2.23 11.98 -0.60
CA SER A 23 -2.01 13.37 -1.00
C SER A 23 -0.57 13.79 -0.76
N VAL A 24 -0.02 14.59 -1.68
CA VAL A 24 1.20 15.37 -1.50
C VAL A 24 0.88 16.78 -1.98
N LYS A 25 0.86 17.74 -1.06
CA LYS A 25 0.47 19.12 -1.36
C LYS A 25 1.57 20.11 -1.03
N ASP A 26 1.91 20.97 -1.98
CA ASP A 26 2.80 22.10 -1.75
C ASP A 26 2.13 23.15 -0.86
N VAL A 27 2.82 23.57 0.20
CA VAL A 27 2.29 24.47 1.23
C VAL A 27 2.08 25.88 0.69
N ASN A 28 2.90 26.34 -0.25
CA ASN A 28 2.86 27.72 -0.75
C ASN A 28 1.80 27.93 -1.84
N SER A 29 1.73 27.01 -2.79
CA SER A 29 0.85 27.07 -3.97
C SER A 29 -0.47 26.31 -3.77
N GLY A 30 -0.53 25.40 -2.78
CA GLY A 30 -1.67 24.51 -2.58
C GLY A 30 -1.80 23.42 -3.64
N ARG A 31 -0.82 23.29 -4.55
CA ARG A 31 -0.84 22.30 -5.63
C ARG A 31 -0.82 20.88 -5.08
N GLU A 32 -1.81 20.08 -5.49
CA GLU A 32 -1.84 18.64 -5.27
C GLU A 32 -1.05 17.91 -6.36
N TYR A 33 -0.17 16.99 -5.96
CA TYR A 33 0.65 16.20 -6.88
C TYR A 33 0.10 14.79 -7.11
N ILE A 34 -0.69 14.25 -6.19
CA ILE A 34 -1.22 12.89 -6.26
C ILE A 34 -2.60 12.90 -6.89
N TRP A 35 -2.85 11.93 -7.78
CA TRP A 35 -4.15 11.68 -8.37
C TRP A 35 -5.19 11.37 -7.29
N GLN A 36 -6.35 12.04 -7.32
CA GLN A 36 -7.36 12.01 -6.25
C GLN A 36 -8.37 10.86 -6.37
N ALA A 37 -7.93 9.73 -6.93
CA ALA A 37 -8.67 8.47 -6.96
C ALA A 37 -10.13 8.56 -7.48
N ASP A 38 -10.42 9.35 -8.53
CA ASP A 38 -11.78 9.36 -9.11
C ASP A 38 -12.17 7.92 -9.52
N PRO A 39 -13.16 7.30 -8.85
CA PRO A 39 -13.51 5.91 -9.07
C PRO A 39 -14.08 5.65 -10.48
N LYS A 40 -14.48 6.70 -11.21
CA LYS A 40 -14.90 6.59 -12.61
C LYS A 40 -13.73 6.32 -13.57
N ILE A 41 -12.50 6.66 -13.16
CA ILE A 41 -11.29 6.52 -13.98
C ILE A 41 -10.35 5.49 -13.35
N TRP A 42 -9.90 5.76 -12.13
CA TRP A 42 -9.01 4.88 -11.37
C TRP A 42 -9.14 5.21 -9.88
N GLY A 43 -9.81 4.33 -9.12
CA GLY A 43 -10.17 4.56 -7.71
C GLY A 43 -9.06 4.33 -6.69
N ARG A 44 -7.79 4.57 -7.05
CA ARG A 44 -6.63 4.46 -6.13
C ARG A 44 -5.67 5.63 -6.34
N HIS A 45 -4.82 5.92 -5.36
CA HIS A 45 -3.91 7.07 -5.40
C HIS A 45 -2.50 6.66 -5.85
N ALA A 46 -1.83 5.84 -5.04
CA ALA A 46 -0.43 5.43 -5.19
C ALA A 46 -0.18 4.06 -4.50
N PRO A 47 -0.81 2.97 -4.98
CA PRO A 47 -0.88 1.72 -4.24
C PRO A 47 0.48 1.03 -4.09
N VAL A 48 0.70 0.41 -2.92
CA VAL A 48 1.86 -0.47 -2.66
C VAL A 48 1.63 -1.84 -3.32
N LEU A 49 2.58 -2.27 -4.15
CA LEU A 49 2.49 -3.51 -4.93
C LEU A 49 3.38 -4.58 -4.30
N PHE A 50 2.78 -5.48 -3.53
CA PHE A 50 3.49 -6.56 -2.85
C PHE A 50 2.53 -7.74 -2.58
N PRO A 51 2.99 -9.00 -2.69
CA PRO A 51 4.36 -9.45 -2.97
C PRO A 51 4.70 -9.61 -4.47
N VAL A 52 3.77 -9.27 -5.36
CA VAL A 52 3.97 -9.38 -6.81
C VAL A 52 3.65 -8.07 -7.52
N VAL A 53 4.33 -7.82 -8.65
CA VAL A 53 4.04 -6.69 -9.55
C VAL A 53 3.41 -7.25 -10.83
N GLY A 54 2.32 -6.63 -11.28
CA GLY A 54 1.57 -7.08 -12.45
C GLY A 54 0.62 -8.24 -12.10
N ARG A 55 0.26 -9.06 -13.10
CA ARG A 55 -0.70 -10.16 -12.94
C ARG A 55 -0.01 -11.49 -13.19
N LEU A 56 -0.27 -12.47 -12.33
CA LEU A 56 0.15 -13.85 -12.55
C LEU A 56 -0.72 -14.50 -13.63
N LYS A 57 -0.14 -15.42 -14.41
CA LYS A 57 -0.92 -16.18 -15.39
C LYS A 57 -1.96 -17.03 -14.67
N GLY A 58 -3.25 -16.77 -14.95
CA GLY A 58 -4.36 -17.46 -14.28
C GLY A 58 -4.52 -17.10 -12.81
N ASP A 59 -3.98 -15.96 -12.36
CA ASP A 59 -4.04 -15.49 -10.96
C ASP A 59 -3.52 -16.52 -9.95
N GLN A 60 -2.51 -17.30 -10.36
CA GLN A 60 -1.92 -18.34 -9.53
C GLN A 60 -0.43 -18.55 -9.81
N TYR A 61 0.25 -19.18 -8.86
CA TYR A 61 1.58 -19.73 -9.02
C TYR A 61 1.69 -21.05 -8.23
N THR A 62 2.76 -21.79 -8.47
CA THR A 62 3.04 -23.04 -7.74
C THR A 62 4.35 -22.91 -7.00
N TYR A 63 4.37 -23.43 -5.77
CA TYR A 63 5.56 -23.52 -4.93
C TYR A 63 5.47 -24.80 -4.10
N ASP A 64 6.56 -25.59 -4.12
CA ASP A 64 6.66 -26.86 -3.39
C ASP A 64 5.45 -27.79 -3.59
N GLY A 65 5.02 -27.96 -4.85
CA GLY A 65 3.88 -28.79 -5.22
C GLY A 65 2.49 -28.24 -4.83
N LYS A 66 2.42 -27.10 -4.14
CA LYS A 66 1.17 -26.43 -3.77
C LYS A 66 0.87 -25.25 -4.70
N THR A 67 -0.38 -25.15 -5.13
CA THR A 67 -0.89 -24.00 -5.89
C THR A 67 -1.38 -22.92 -4.92
N TYR A 68 -0.99 -21.68 -5.21
CA TYR A 68 -1.40 -20.49 -4.49
C TYR A 68 -2.11 -19.54 -5.45
N HIS A 69 -3.17 -18.89 -4.96
CA HIS A 69 -3.93 -17.91 -5.74
C HIS A 69 -3.59 -16.50 -5.26
N MET A 70 -3.34 -15.60 -6.20
CA MET A 70 -3.02 -14.21 -5.91
C MET A 70 -3.47 -13.31 -7.04
N GLY A 71 -4.23 -12.27 -6.68
CA GLY A 71 -4.68 -11.27 -7.64
C GLY A 71 -3.54 -10.40 -8.17
N GLN A 72 -3.86 -9.60 -9.18
CA GLN A 72 -2.95 -8.59 -9.73
C GLN A 72 -2.35 -7.72 -8.62
N HIS A 73 -1.08 -7.38 -8.70
CA HIS A 73 -0.30 -6.54 -7.78
C HIS A 73 -0.25 -7.01 -6.31
N GLY A 74 -0.59 -8.28 -6.05
CA GLY A 74 -0.57 -8.85 -4.70
C GLY A 74 -1.67 -8.29 -3.79
N PHE A 75 -1.42 -8.34 -2.48
CA PHE A 75 -2.43 -8.06 -1.44
C PHE A 75 -2.10 -6.85 -0.57
N ALA A 76 -0.89 -6.29 -0.64
CA ALA A 76 -0.51 -5.17 0.25
C ALA A 76 -1.46 -3.97 0.11
N ARG A 77 -1.89 -3.64 -1.12
CA ARG A 77 -2.83 -2.53 -1.36
C ARG A 77 -4.24 -2.71 -0.79
N ASP A 78 -4.54 -3.88 -0.24
CA ASP A 78 -5.83 -4.23 0.35
C ASP A 78 -5.64 -4.64 1.84
N SER A 79 -4.42 -4.51 2.37
CA SER A 79 -4.05 -4.92 3.72
C SER A 79 -4.06 -3.74 4.69
N GLN A 80 -4.38 -4.04 5.95
CA GLN A 80 -4.22 -3.09 7.05
C GLN A 80 -2.79 -3.17 7.59
N PHE A 81 -2.07 -2.05 7.55
CA PHE A 81 -0.76 -1.91 8.18
C PHE A 81 -0.92 -1.36 9.60
N THR A 82 0.07 -1.64 10.44
CA THR A 82 0.24 -1.00 11.74
C THR A 82 1.31 0.07 11.64
N VAL A 83 1.22 1.13 12.45
CA VAL A 83 2.32 2.09 12.59
C VAL A 83 3.34 1.56 13.57
N GLU A 84 4.57 1.35 13.11
CA GLU A 84 5.69 0.90 13.94
C GLU A 84 6.44 2.10 14.54
N GLU A 85 6.62 3.16 13.76
CA GLU A 85 7.28 4.39 14.17
C GLU A 85 6.60 5.60 13.52
N GLN A 86 6.50 6.72 14.24
CA GLN A 86 5.99 7.97 13.71
C GLN A 86 6.59 9.18 14.42
N ASP A 87 7.02 10.17 13.64
CA ASP A 87 7.24 11.56 14.05
C ASP A 87 6.60 12.55 13.04
N ASP A 88 6.87 13.84 13.18
CA ASP A 88 6.29 14.89 12.33
C ASP A 88 6.70 14.80 10.83
N LYS A 89 7.79 14.09 10.52
CA LYS A 89 8.43 14.02 9.19
C LYS A 89 8.71 12.60 8.72
N HIS A 90 8.43 11.60 9.55
CA HIS A 90 8.72 10.20 9.32
C HIS A 90 7.57 9.30 9.80
N ILE A 91 7.26 8.25 9.05
CA ILE A 91 6.34 7.19 9.46
C ILE A 91 6.80 5.85 8.88
N ILE A 92 6.76 4.81 9.70
CA ILE A 92 7.00 3.42 9.28
C ILE A 92 5.70 2.64 9.45
N PHE A 93 5.23 2.07 8.34
CA PHE A 93 4.13 1.12 8.32
C PHE A 93 4.68 -0.30 8.25
N LEU A 94 4.17 -1.16 9.13
CA LEU A 94 4.51 -2.58 9.20
C LEU A 94 3.31 -3.43 8.74
N LEU A 95 3.59 -4.39 7.86
CA LEU A 95 2.67 -5.46 7.51
C LEU A 95 3.29 -6.80 7.88
N THR A 96 2.71 -7.45 8.88
CA THR A 96 3.08 -8.81 9.27
C THR A 96 2.13 -9.82 8.64
N SER A 97 2.61 -11.03 8.38
CA SER A 97 1.73 -12.09 7.86
C SER A 97 0.57 -12.40 8.82
N ASN A 98 -0.58 -12.68 8.24
CA ASN A 98 -1.76 -13.22 8.91
C ASN A 98 -2.28 -14.45 8.16
N GLU A 99 -3.33 -15.07 8.69
CA GLU A 99 -3.91 -16.30 8.12
C GLU A 99 -4.39 -16.13 6.67
N ASP A 100 -4.80 -14.93 6.25
CA ASP A 100 -5.23 -14.69 4.87
C ASP A 100 -4.04 -14.55 3.93
N THR A 101 -3.00 -13.80 4.31
CA THR A 101 -1.78 -13.69 3.50
C THR A 101 -1.08 -15.04 3.30
N LYS A 102 -1.07 -15.92 4.32
CA LYS A 102 -0.47 -17.26 4.25
C LYS A 102 -1.22 -18.22 3.30
N LYS A 103 -2.50 -17.95 2.99
CA LYS A 103 -3.24 -18.67 1.94
C LYS A 103 -2.75 -18.29 0.54
N CYS A 104 -2.28 -17.06 0.39
CA CYS A 104 -1.87 -16.47 -0.89
C CYS A 104 -0.36 -16.62 -1.15
N ILE A 105 0.48 -16.70 -0.12
CA ILE A 105 1.93 -16.84 -0.26
C ILE A 105 2.57 -17.79 0.77
N HIS A 106 3.64 -18.47 0.37
CA HIS A 106 4.46 -19.31 1.26
C HIS A 106 5.48 -18.51 2.09
N LEU A 107 6.11 -17.49 1.48
CA LEU A 107 7.07 -16.62 2.18
C LEU A 107 6.33 -15.68 3.13
N ILE A 108 6.69 -15.75 4.40
CA ILE A 108 6.09 -14.96 5.48
C ILE A 108 6.91 -13.68 5.68
N LEU A 109 6.24 -12.53 5.61
CA LEU A 109 6.72 -11.31 6.26
C LEU A 109 6.72 -11.58 7.77
N SER A 110 7.91 -11.79 8.34
CA SER A 110 8.16 -12.03 9.77
C SER A 110 7.94 -10.78 10.59
#